data_AF-A0A4P7KZB6-F1
#
_entry.id   AF-A0A4P7KZB6-F1
#
_cell.length_a   1.000
_cell.length_b   1.000
_cell.length_c   1.000
_cell.angle_alpha   90.00
_cell.angle_beta   90.00
_cell.angle_gamma   90.00
#
_symmetry.space_group_name_H-M   'P 1'
#
loop_
_entity.id
_entity.type
_entity.pdbx_description
1 polymer ?
#
loop_
_entity_poly.entity_id
_entity_poly.type
_entity_poly.pdbx_seq_one_letter_code
_entity_poly.pdbx_strand_id
1 'polypeptide(L)'
;MSCYIINNKTASSIVTALIELDYIHEAEAQAFLDMMMSLNSRSVNERYSENEPTVRYDFSKQQTDLYEEDGYKAYAAGLQIMANIAFYHYQSCGTDIGNKTIVMKILNKMKGELLTACKF
;
A
#
# COMPACT_ATOMS: atom_id res chain seq x y z
N MET A 1 -7.21 5.90 -21.94
CA MET A 1 -6.85 6.86 -20.87
C MET A 1 -6.57 6.03 -19.63
N SER A 2 -5.29 5.95 -19.24
CA SER A 2 -4.70 4.99 -18.31
C SER A 2 -5.49 4.87 -17.01
N CYS A 3 -5.98 3.68 -16.66
CA CYS A 3 -6.35 3.44 -15.26
C CYS A 3 -5.06 3.63 -14.45
N TYR A 4 -5.13 4.44 -13.39
CA TYR A 4 -4.00 4.59 -12.49
C TYR A 4 -3.72 3.21 -11.93
N ILE A 5 -2.57 2.61 -12.26
CA ILE A 5 -2.02 1.45 -11.57
C ILE A 5 -1.05 2.03 -10.55
N ILE A 6 -1.12 1.66 -9.27
CA ILE A 6 -0.10 2.11 -8.32
C ILE A 6 1.26 1.67 -8.87
N ASN A 7 2.21 2.60 -8.99
CA ASN A 7 3.53 2.22 -9.50
C ASN A 7 4.30 1.42 -8.43
N ASN A 8 5.35 0.72 -8.85
CA ASN A 8 6.11 -0.14 -7.95
C ASN A 8 6.73 0.61 -6.77
N LYS A 9 7.09 1.88 -6.97
CA LYS A 9 7.62 2.74 -5.90
C LYS A 9 6.59 3.01 -4.82
N THR A 10 5.36 3.37 -5.21
CA THR A 10 4.23 3.57 -4.29
C THR A 10 3.90 2.28 -3.54
N ALA A 11 3.81 1.15 -4.25
CA ALA A 11 3.54 -0.15 -3.64
C ALA A 11 4.62 -0.52 -2.61
N SER A 12 5.89 -0.41 -3.02
CA SER A 12 7.04 -0.69 -2.16
C SER A 12 7.14 0.25 -0.97
N SER A 13 6.70 1.51 -1.10
CA SER A 13 6.66 2.45 0.04
C SER A 13 5.65 2.04 1.10
N ILE A 14 4.49 1.51 0.69
CA ILE A 14 3.47 0.99 1.62
C ILE A 14 4.02 -0.24 2.34
N VAL A 15 4.63 -1.17 1.60
CA VAL A 15 5.24 -2.38 2.19
C VAL A 15 6.40 -2.03 3.11
N THR A 16 7.20 -1.03 2.76
CA THR A 16 8.30 -0.57 3.64
C THR A 16 7.77 -0.01 4.96
N ALA A 17 6.72 0.81 4.91
CA ALA A 17 6.07 1.31 6.12
C ALA A 17 5.51 0.18 7.00
N LEU A 18 4.98 -0.90 6.40
CA LEU A 18 4.53 -2.07 7.16
C LEU A 18 5.68 -2.78 7.88
N ILE A 19 6.87 -2.85 7.27
CA ILE A 19 8.06 -3.42 7.92
C ILE A 19 8.50 -2.54 9.08
N GLU A 20 8.58 -1.23 8.86
CA GLU A 20 9.07 -0.27 9.86
C GLU A 20 8.14 -0.15 11.07
N LEU A 21 6.84 -0.35 10.87
CA LEU A 21 5.83 -0.37 11.93
C LEU A 21 5.62 -1.79 12.52
N ASP A 22 6.51 -2.75 12.22
CA ASP A 22 6.47 -4.14 12.71
C ASP A 22 5.16 -4.91 12.41
N TYR A 23 4.46 -4.57 11.31
CA TYR A 23 3.29 -5.33 10.84
C TYR A 23 3.66 -6.62 10.14
N ILE A 24 4.80 -6.62 9.44
CA ILE A 24 5.35 -7.76 8.69
C ILE A 24 6.87 -7.77 8.83
N HIS A 25 7.48 -8.93 8.67
CA HIS A 25 8.95 -9.04 8.63
C HIS A 25 9.48 -8.68 7.23
N GLU A 26 10.74 -8.22 7.13
CA GLU A 26 11.36 -7.89 5.84
C GLU A 26 11.39 -9.07 4.87
N ALA A 27 11.52 -10.29 5.40
CA ALA A 27 11.43 -11.54 4.62
C ALA A 27 10.05 -11.79 3.99
N GLU A 28 8.99 -11.17 4.51
CA GLU A 28 7.62 -11.29 4.03
C GLU A 28 7.25 -10.20 3.01
N ALA A 29 8.11 -9.21 2.81
CA ALA A 29 7.83 -8.00 2.04
C ALA A 29 7.41 -8.29 0.60
N GLN A 30 8.14 -9.16 -0.11
CA GLN A 30 7.80 -9.52 -1.49
C GLN A 30 6.46 -10.25 -1.55
N ALA A 31 6.22 -11.22 -0.65
CA ALA A 31 4.96 -11.95 -0.62
C ALA A 31 3.77 -11.03 -0.32
N PHE A 32 3.96 -10.04 0.54
CA PHE A 32 2.93 -9.04 0.82
C PHE A 32 2.66 -8.14 -0.38
N LEU A 33 3.71 -7.70 -1.07
CA LEU A 33 3.60 -6.94 -2.32
C LEU A 33 2.83 -7.71 -3.38
N ASP A 34 3.13 -9.00 -3.55
CA ASP A 34 2.45 -9.89 -4.49
C ASP A 34 0.95 -10.01 -4.16
N MET A 35 0.60 -10.13 -2.87
CA MET A 35 -0.80 -10.14 -2.42
C MET A 35 -1.51 -8.81 -2.72
N MET A 36 -0.86 -7.66 -2.47
CA MET A 36 -1.40 -6.34 -2.80
C MET A 36 -1.66 -6.22 -4.31
N MET A 37 -0.69 -6.61 -5.12
CA MET A 37 -0.78 -6.47 -6.57
C MET A 37 -1.78 -7.45 -7.18
N SER A 38 -1.91 -8.67 -6.64
CA SER A 38 -2.96 -9.60 -7.09
C SER A 38 -4.36 -9.02 -6.91
N LEU A 39 -4.62 -8.32 -5.81
CA LEU A 39 -5.91 -7.66 -5.57
C LEU A 39 -6.13 -6.48 -6.52
N ASN A 40 -5.08 -5.69 -6.77
CA ASN A 40 -5.13 -4.59 -7.73
C ASN A 40 -5.38 -5.11 -9.16
N SER A 41 -4.63 -6.11 -9.62
CA SER A 41 -4.77 -6.72 -10.94
C SER A 41 -6.14 -7.36 -11.14
N ARG A 42 -6.72 -8.01 -10.12
CA ARG A 42 -8.10 -8.49 -10.18
C ARG A 42 -9.08 -7.33 -10.46
N SER A 43 -8.95 -6.23 -9.73
CA SER A 43 -9.81 -5.06 -9.94
C SER A 43 -9.57 -4.37 -11.29
N VAL A 44 -8.35 -4.42 -11.84
CA VAL A 44 -8.03 -3.86 -13.16
C VAL A 44 -8.57 -4.77 -14.26
N ASN A 45 -8.33 -6.07 -14.21
CA ASN A 45 -8.81 -7.04 -15.21
C ASN A 45 -10.34 -7.11 -15.28
N GLU A 46 -11.03 -6.98 -14.13
CA GLU A 46 -12.50 -6.86 -14.09
C GLU A 46 -13.01 -5.60 -14.81
N ARG A 47 -12.19 -4.54 -14.90
CA ARG A 47 -12.59 -3.23 -15.46
C ARG A 47 -12.04 -2.97 -16.86
N TYR A 48 -10.89 -3.54 -17.21
CA TYR A 48 -10.10 -3.20 -18.40
C TYR A 48 -9.33 -4.44 -18.90
N SER A 49 -9.94 -5.17 -19.84
CA SER A 49 -9.33 -6.19 -20.73
C SER A 49 -8.54 -7.34 -20.09
N GLU A 50 -9.07 -8.57 -20.19
CA GLU A 50 -8.48 -9.82 -19.67
C GLU A 50 -7.11 -10.22 -20.28
N ASN A 51 -6.70 -9.57 -21.37
CA ASN A 51 -5.57 -10.00 -22.19
C ASN A 51 -4.25 -9.25 -21.93
N GLU A 52 -4.22 -8.31 -20.97
CA GLU A 52 -2.97 -7.62 -20.62
C GLU A 52 -2.13 -8.44 -19.62
N PRO A 53 -0.81 -8.58 -19.86
CA PRO A 53 0.06 -9.30 -18.94
C PRO A 53 0.09 -8.60 -17.58
N THR A 54 -0.04 -9.37 -16.50
CA THR A 54 0.07 -8.87 -15.14
C THR A 54 1.44 -8.22 -14.94
N VAL A 55 1.46 -6.92 -14.65
CA VAL A 55 2.68 -6.18 -14.35
C VAL A 55 3.38 -6.83 -13.15
N ARG A 56 4.67 -7.16 -13.29
CA ARG A 56 5.48 -7.72 -12.21
C ARG A 56 6.05 -6.60 -11.34
N TYR A 57 5.93 -6.77 -10.03
CA TYR A 57 6.42 -5.83 -9.02
C TYR A 57 7.52 -6.52 -8.22
N ASP A 58 8.71 -5.92 -8.19
CA ASP A 58 9.81 -6.40 -7.37
C ASP A 58 10.00 -5.43 -6.20
N PHE A 59 9.91 -5.95 -4.98
CA PHE A 59 10.01 -5.15 -3.78
C PHE A 59 11.39 -4.51 -3.68
N SER A 60 11.39 -3.21 -3.42
CA SER A 60 12.59 -2.46 -3.11
C SER A 60 12.32 -1.59 -1.89
N LYS A 61 13.10 -1.76 -0.83
CA LYS A 61 12.95 -0.95 0.40
C LYS A 61 13.05 0.54 0.05
N GLN A 62 12.05 1.30 0.44
CA GLN A 62 11.98 2.74 0.19
C GLN A 62 12.43 3.52 1.42
N GLN A 63 12.86 4.76 1.23
CA GLN A 63 13.02 5.69 2.35
C GLN A 63 11.65 6.32 2.67
N THR A 64 11.16 6.16 3.90
CA THR A 64 9.83 6.62 4.32
C THR A 64 9.89 7.80 5.30
N ASP A 65 11.01 8.00 6.00
CA ASP A 65 11.24 9.04 7.02
C ASP A 65 10.24 9.03 8.20
N LEU A 66 9.60 7.88 8.50
CA LEU A 66 8.58 7.75 9.55
C LEU A 66 9.09 7.97 10.98
N TYR A 67 10.40 7.85 11.21
CA TYR A 67 11.02 7.86 12.55
C TYR A 67 12.11 8.92 12.74
N GLU A 68 12.19 9.96 11.89
CA GLU A 68 13.21 11.01 12.09
C GLU A 68 13.00 11.80 13.40
N GLU A 69 14.12 12.18 14.05
CA GLU A 69 14.17 12.92 15.33
C GLU A 69 13.42 14.27 15.30
N ASP A 70 13.21 14.83 14.11
CA ASP A 70 12.39 16.02 13.87
C ASP A 70 10.94 15.59 13.60
N GLY A 71 10.09 15.64 14.62
CA GLY A 71 8.70 15.15 14.59
C GLY A 71 7.82 15.74 13.47
N TYR A 72 8.22 16.85 12.83
CA TYR A 72 7.54 17.38 11.66
C TYR A 72 7.72 16.51 10.40
N LYS A 73 8.89 15.90 10.21
CA LYS A 73 9.15 15.03 9.06
C LYS A 73 8.42 13.70 9.17
N ALA A 74 8.39 13.12 10.37
CA ALA A 74 7.58 11.93 10.66
C ALA A 74 6.08 12.16 10.38
N TYR A 75 5.58 13.37 10.63
CA TYR A 75 4.19 13.74 10.29
C TYR A 75 3.94 13.79 8.77
N ALA A 76 4.81 14.45 8.01
CA ALA A 76 4.70 14.51 6.55
C ALA A 76 4.81 13.12 5.90
N ALA A 77 5.73 12.30 6.41
CA ALA A 77 5.88 10.89 6.04
C ALA A 77 4.59 10.09 6.29
N GLY A 78 3.99 10.22 7.47
CA GLY A 78 2.72 9.56 7.81
C GLY A 78 1.58 9.94 6.88
N LEU A 79 1.47 11.24 6.55
CA LEU A 79 0.51 11.74 5.55
C LEU A 79 0.71 11.12 4.16
N GLN A 80 1.96 11.04 3.70
CA GLN A 80 2.29 10.45 2.41
C GLN A 80 1.93 8.95 2.36
N ILE A 81 2.21 8.20 3.43
CA ILE A 81 1.84 6.78 3.52
C ILE A 81 0.32 6.62 3.51
N MET A 82 -0.42 7.43 4.27
CA MET A 82 -1.89 7.40 4.24
C MET A 82 -2.47 7.73 2.85
N ALA A 83 -1.89 8.70 2.14
CA ALA A 83 -2.28 9.01 0.78
C ALA A 83 -2.02 7.82 -0.17
N ASN A 84 -0.87 7.17 -0.05
CA ASN A 84 -0.53 5.98 -0.84
C ASN A 84 -1.52 4.82 -0.59
N ILE A 85 -1.88 4.58 0.68
CA ILE A 85 -2.92 3.59 1.05
C ILE A 85 -4.28 3.97 0.43
N ALA A 86 -4.67 5.25 0.47
CA ALA A 86 -5.92 5.72 -0.11
C ALA A 86 -5.97 5.53 -1.64
N PHE A 87 -4.87 5.83 -2.34
CA PHE A 87 -4.76 5.56 -3.79
C PHE A 87 -4.87 4.06 -4.09
N TYR A 88 -4.21 3.21 -3.30
CA TYR A 88 -4.35 1.77 -3.43
C TYR A 88 -5.81 1.31 -3.23
N HIS A 89 -6.49 1.78 -2.19
CA HIS A 89 -7.90 1.46 -1.94
C HIS A 89 -8.80 1.90 -3.09
N TYR A 90 -8.62 3.11 -3.62
CA TYR A 90 -9.43 3.60 -4.74
C TYR A 90 -9.34 2.68 -5.98
N GLN A 91 -8.16 2.12 -6.24
CA GLN A 91 -7.95 1.23 -7.37
C GLN A 91 -8.44 -0.20 -7.13
N SER A 92 -8.27 -0.71 -5.91
CA SER A 92 -8.57 -2.10 -5.54
C SER A 92 -10.01 -2.33 -5.10
N CYS A 93 -10.72 -1.27 -4.68
CA CYS A 93 -12.12 -1.34 -4.28
C CYS A 93 -13.05 -1.21 -5.50
N GLY A 94 -13.30 -2.33 -6.16
CA GLY A 94 -14.46 -2.55 -7.02
C GLY A 94 -15.52 -3.48 -6.42
N THR A 95 -15.19 -4.20 -5.34
CA THR A 95 -16.04 -5.29 -4.82
C THR A 95 -16.02 -5.37 -3.29
N ASP A 96 -17.16 -5.74 -2.70
CA ASP A 96 -17.33 -5.95 -1.23
C ASP A 96 -16.38 -7.00 -0.63
N ILE A 97 -15.77 -7.84 -1.48
CA ILE A 97 -14.83 -8.89 -1.09
C ILE A 97 -13.46 -8.29 -0.72
N GLY A 98 -13.05 -7.19 -1.36
CA GLY A 98 -11.75 -6.56 -1.12
C GLY A 98 -11.52 -6.18 0.35
N ASN A 99 -12.55 -5.60 0.99
CA ASN A 99 -12.52 -5.14 2.38
C ASN A 99 -12.31 -6.27 3.42
N LYS A 100 -12.50 -7.55 3.04
CA LYS A 100 -12.35 -8.69 3.94
C LYS A 100 -10.96 -9.35 3.89
N THR A 101 -10.13 -8.94 2.93
CA THR A 101 -8.78 -9.52 2.72
C THR A 101 -7.81 -9.12 3.84
N ILE A 102 -6.79 -9.95 4.07
CA ILE A 102 -5.75 -9.66 5.07
C ILE A 102 -5.00 -8.37 4.75
N VAL A 103 -4.74 -8.11 3.46
CA VAL A 103 -4.14 -6.88 2.96
C VAL A 103 -4.94 -5.67 3.40
N MET A 104 -6.25 -5.62 3.11
CA MET A 104 -7.07 -4.45 3.48
C MET A 104 -7.20 -4.28 4.99
N LYS A 105 -7.28 -5.37 5.76
CA LYS A 105 -7.33 -5.31 7.23
C LYS A 105 -6.06 -4.67 7.80
N ILE A 106 -4.89 -5.10 7.33
CA ILE A 106 -3.59 -4.59 7.75
C ILE A 106 -3.42 -3.12 7.35
N LEU A 107 -3.73 -2.77 6.11
CA LEU A 107 -3.62 -1.38 5.63
C LEU A 107 -4.56 -0.42 6.36
N ASN A 108 -5.80 -0.85 6.66
CA ASN A 108 -6.74 -0.06 7.45
C ASN A 108 -6.29 0.12 8.89
N LYS A 109 -5.70 -0.93 9.49
CA LYS A 109 -5.14 -0.83 10.85
C LYS A 109 -3.97 0.16 10.89
N MET A 110 -3.01 0.02 9.96
CA MET A 110 -1.89 0.96 9.81
C MET A 110 -2.37 2.39 9.63
N LYS A 111 -3.34 2.62 8.73
CA LYS A 111 -3.93 3.95 8.53
C LYS A 111 -4.55 4.51 9.81
N GLY A 112 -5.26 3.70 10.60
CA GLY A 112 -5.85 4.12 11.88
C GLY A 112 -4.80 4.52 12.92
N GLU A 113 -3.70 3.77 13.00
CA GLU A 113 -2.59 4.09 13.90
C GLU A 113 -1.86 5.36 13.47
N LEU A 114 -1.60 5.55 12.17
CA LEU A 114 -1.02 6.78 11.63
C LEU A 114 -1.91 8.01 11.90
N LEU A 115 -3.23 7.89 11.71
CA LEU A 115 -4.19 8.96 12.05
C LEU A 115 -4.10 9.36 13.53
N THR A 116 -3.95 8.38 14.43
CA THR A 116 -3.84 8.61 15.87
C THR A 116 -2.51 9.24 16.25
N ALA A 117 -1.41 8.77 15.66
CA ALA A 117 -0.05 9.25 15.91
C ALA A 117 0.14 10.70 15.41
N CYS A 118 -0.47 11.06 14.29
CA CYS A 118 -0.36 12.38 13.69
C CYS A 118 -1.17 13.50 14.39
N LYS A 119 -1.91 13.20 15.48
CA LYS A 119 -2.74 14.18 16.23
C LYS A 119 -3.60 15.08 15.32
N PHE A 120 -4.34 14.49 14.38
CA PHE A 120 -5.40 15.20 13.66
C PHE A 120 -6.54 15.59 14.58
#